data_AF-A0A507QTX1-F1
#
_entry.id   AF-A0A507QTX1-F1
#
_cell.length_a   1.000
_cell.length_b   1.000
_cell.length_c   1.000
_cell.angle_alpha   90.00
_cell.angle_beta   90.00
_cell.angle_gamma   90.00
#
_symmetry.space_group_name_H-M   'P 1'
#
loop_
_entity.id
_entity.type
_entity.pdbx_description
1 polymer ?
#
loop_
_entity_poly.entity_id
_entity_poly.type
_entity_poly.pdbx_seq_one_letter_code
_entity_poly.pdbx_strand_id
1 'polypeptide(L)'
;MPKFYDSIPPNLIDWALRQSMFFVASAPLTGCHINLSPKGMLDSSLAILGGNEAAYVDITGSGCETISHVRENGRVTIMFCSFDAAPLILRWFCQGSVIEWHEPEFSRCLARMGAGKGVVGARAIIRLDIFKVQTSCGYAVPLLALTTEDGSSNGNGDEPKPKPHLKTRRTLQNSIRKKAEQGQLQAYHEQWNQKSLDGLPGLQSAQTHKSNTKLIWLGRLGDVIRGHRGIIEMIVLGLAVLWGVMC
;
A
#
# COMPACT_ATOMS: atom_id res chain seq x y z
N MET A 1 7.15 3.94 -14.99
CA MET A 1 6.82 2.50 -14.93
C MET A 1 7.07 2.01 -13.53
N PRO A 2 6.35 0.99 -13.03
CA PRO A 2 6.67 0.42 -11.74
C PRO A 2 7.98 -0.36 -11.79
N LYS A 3 8.75 -0.36 -10.70
CA LYS A 3 9.89 -1.25 -10.49
C LYS A 3 9.64 -2.09 -9.25
N PHE A 4 10.13 -3.32 -9.25
CA PHE A 4 9.96 -4.26 -8.15
C PHE A 4 11.32 -4.69 -7.60
N TYR A 5 11.38 -4.93 -6.30
CA TYR A 5 12.56 -5.42 -5.59
C TYR A 5 12.11 -6.47 -4.58
N ASP A 6 12.96 -7.47 -4.35
CA ASP A 6 12.71 -8.50 -3.34
C ASP A 6 13.11 -8.03 -1.93
N SER A 7 13.98 -7.02 -1.85
CA SER A 7 14.37 -6.36 -0.60
C SER A 7 14.35 -4.84 -0.75
N ILE A 8 14.31 -4.11 0.37
CA ILE A 8 14.31 -2.65 0.36
C ILE A 8 15.73 -2.15 0.03
N PRO A 9 15.93 -1.46 -1.11
CA PRO A 9 17.20 -0.81 -1.40
C PRO A 9 17.52 0.26 -0.34
N PRO A 10 18.79 0.43 0.09
CA PRO A 10 19.16 1.41 1.11
C PRO A 10 18.68 2.84 0.80
N ASN A 11 18.81 3.27 -0.46
CA ASN A 11 18.36 4.60 -0.87
C ASN A 11 16.83 4.80 -0.76
N LEU A 12 16.04 3.72 -0.79
CA LEU A 12 14.58 3.77 -0.62
C LEU A 12 14.19 3.76 0.86
N ILE A 13 15.02 3.20 1.74
CA ILE A 13 14.85 3.34 3.20
C ILE A 13 14.99 4.81 3.59
N ASP A 14 16.10 5.45 3.21
CA ASP A 14 16.36 6.86 3.53
C ASP A 14 15.29 7.79 2.93
N TRP A 15 14.77 7.44 1.76
CA TRP A 15 13.69 8.19 1.15
C TRP A 15 12.36 8.01 1.90
N ALA A 16 12.01 6.79 2.34
CA ALA A 16 10.79 6.51 3.07
C ALA A 16 10.75 7.20 4.43
N LEU A 17 11.87 7.16 5.17
CA LEU A 17 11.99 7.77 6.50
C LEU A 17 11.92 9.30 6.47
N ARG A 18 12.17 9.93 5.32
CA ARG A 18 12.02 11.40 5.14
C ARG A 18 10.59 11.87 4.89
N GLN A 19 9.65 10.96 4.66
CA GLN A 19 8.27 11.36 4.40
C GLN A 19 7.57 11.76 5.71
N SER A 20 6.69 12.77 5.66
CA SER A 20 5.96 13.22 6.86
C SER A 20 4.84 12.27 7.28
N MET A 21 4.38 11.40 6.37
CA MET A 21 3.32 10.43 6.59
C MET A 21 3.48 9.19 5.72
N PHE A 22 2.83 8.10 6.13
CA PHE A 22 2.65 6.89 5.34
C PHE A 22 1.19 6.44 5.42
N PHE A 23 0.81 5.50 4.56
CA PHE A 23 -0.52 4.93 4.51
C PHE A 23 -0.44 3.44 4.77
N VAL A 24 -1.40 2.93 5.54
CA VAL A 24 -1.52 1.51 5.86
C VAL A 24 -2.80 0.99 5.25
N ALA A 25 -2.67 0.02 4.35
CA ALA A 25 -3.81 -0.71 3.79
C ALA A 25 -3.84 -2.13 4.36
N SER A 26 -5.04 -2.58 4.75
CA SER A 26 -5.29 -3.94 5.23
C SER A 26 -6.69 -4.38 4.83
N ALA A 27 -6.92 -5.68 4.79
CA ALA A 27 -8.22 -6.24 4.42
C ALA A 27 -8.49 -7.51 5.23
N PRO A 28 -9.75 -7.76 5.63
CA PRO A 28 -10.10 -9.04 6.21
C PRO A 28 -10.11 -10.12 5.13
N LEU A 29 -10.07 -11.39 5.54
CA LEU A 29 -10.32 -12.53 4.65
C LEU A 29 -11.76 -12.50 4.14
N THR A 30 -12.68 -12.12 5.02
CA THR A 30 -14.11 -12.01 4.74
C THR A 30 -14.63 -10.64 5.12
N GLY A 31 -15.34 -9.99 4.21
CA GLY A 31 -15.87 -8.64 4.40
C GLY A 31 -15.94 -7.91 3.07
N CYS A 32 -16.73 -6.84 3.02
CA CYS A 32 -16.87 -6.05 1.79
C CYS A 32 -15.96 -4.82 1.76
N HIS A 33 -15.47 -4.37 2.91
CA HIS A 33 -14.66 -3.16 3.02
C HIS A 33 -13.16 -3.48 3.08
N ILE A 34 -12.37 -2.52 2.61
CA ILE A 34 -10.91 -2.52 2.70
C ILE A 34 -10.53 -1.32 3.56
N ASN A 35 -9.63 -1.53 4.53
CA ASN A 35 -9.17 -0.46 5.38
C ASN A 35 -7.98 0.27 4.75
N LEU A 36 -7.98 1.60 4.88
CA LEU A 36 -6.87 2.47 4.48
C LEU A 36 -6.75 3.61 5.48
N SER A 37 -5.60 3.73 6.13
CA SER A 37 -5.38 4.75 7.17
C SER A 37 -4.10 5.53 6.93
N PRO A 38 -4.14 6.88 6.90
CA PRO A 38 -2.93 7.69 6.98
C PRO A 38 -2.35 7.64 8.40
N LYS A 39 -1.03 7.56 8.51
CA LYS A 39 -0.27 7.58 9.76
C LYS A 39 0.84 8.63 9.64
N GLY A 40 0.94 9.50 10.64
CA GLY A 40 1.99 10.53 10.73
C GLY A 40 3.06 10.16 11.74
N MET A 41 3.88 11.15 12.13
CA MET A 41 4.90 11.00 13.17
C MET A 41 5.88 9.85 12.89
N LEU A 42 6.40 9.72 11.65
CA LEU A 42 7.33 8.62 11.31
C LEU A 42 8.53 8.58 12.25
N ASP A 43 9.08 9.75 12.59
CA ASP A 43 10.26 9.87 13.45
C ASP A 43 10.06 9.29 14.85
N SER A 44 8.83 9.23 15.36
CA SER A 44 8.53 8.61 16.66
C SER A 44 7.82 7.26 16.56
N SER A 45 7.24 6.92 15.40
CA SER A 45 6.37 5.74 15.25
C SER A 45 6.92 4.65 14.33
N LEU A 46 7.70 4.93 13.28
CA LEU A 46 8.16 3.92 12.31
C LEU A 46 9.67 3.67 12.45
N ALA A 47 10.10 2.42 12.34
CA ALA A 47 11.52 2.06 12.30
C ALA A 47 11.78 0.88 11.35
N ILE A 48 12.97 0.87 10.76
CA ILE A 48 13.52 -0.31 10.07
C ILE A 48 14.34 -1.09 11.09
N LEU A 49 14.02 -2.38 11.26
CA LEU A 49 14.65 -3.24 12.25
C LEU A 49 15.84 -4.04 11.70
N GLY A 50 16.03 -4.01 10.38
CA GLY A 50 17.12 -4.65 9.66
C GLY A 50 16.61 -5.53 8.51
N GLY A 51 17.38 -5.62 7.42
CA GLY A 51 16.98 -6.39 6.24
C GLY A 51 15.64 -5.94 5.67
N ASN A 52 14.68 -6.87 5.60
CA ASN A 52 13.30 -6.65 5.16
C ASN A 52 12.31 -6.47 6.32
N GLU A 53 12.80 -6.24 7.54
CA GLU A 53 11.96 -6.08 8.72
C GLU A 53 11.76 -4.60 9.05
N ALA A 54 10.51 -4.21 9.25
CA ALA A 54 10.13 -2.89 9.76
C ALA A 54 9.11 -3.04 10.87
N ALA A 55 8.88 -1.98 11.64
CA ALA A 55 7.81 -1.94 12.62
C ALA A 55 7.28 -0.52 12.76
N TYR A 56 5.99 -0.39 13.07
CA TYR A 56 5.44 0.87 13.51
C TYR A 56 4.63 0.75 14.80
N VAL A 57 4.69 1.78 15.63
CA VAL A 57 3.90 1.93 16.85
C VAL A 57 2.48 2.34 16.47
N ASP A 58 1.50 1.52 16.80
CA ASP A 58 0.08 1.86 16.69
C ASP A 58 -0.36 2.58 17.97
N ILE A 59 -0.67 3.86 17.81
CA ILE A 59 -1.14 4.74 18.88
C ILE A 59 -2.66 4.64 18.97
N THR A 60 -3.18 4.83 20.18
CA THR A 60 -4.60 4.88 20.48
C THR A 60 -5.34 5.83 19.55
N GLY A 61 -6.35 5.28 18.88
CA GLY A 61 -7.26 5.97 17.98
C GLY A 61 -8.61 5.26 17.96
N SER A 62 -9.55 5.75 17.16
CA SER A 62 -10.96 5.34 17.19
C SER A 62 -11.27 3.96 16.61
N GLY A 63 -10.38 3.36 15.82
CA GLY A 63 -10.61 2.06 15.16
C GLY A 63 -9.45 1.07 15.35
N CYS A 64 -9.68 -0.20 15.03
CA CYS A 64 -8.70 -1.29 15.15
C CYS A 64 -8.57 -2.16 13.89
N GLU A 65 -9.16 -1.75 12.75
CA GLU A 65 -9.21 -2.52 11.50
C GLU A 65 -7.86 -3.17 11.12
N THR A 66 -6.76 -2.40 11.13
CA THR A 66 -5.45 -2.98 10.84
C THR A 66 -5.02 -4.06 11.82
N ILE A 67 -5.26 -3.89 13.12
CA ILE A 67 -4.95 -4.91 14.12
C ILE A 67 -5.78 -6.17 13.84
N SER A 68 -7.08 -6.02 13.62
CA SER A 68 -8.00 -7.13 13.35
C SER A 68 -7.59 -7.91 12.09
N HIS A 69 -7.37 -7.22 10.97
CA HIS A 69 -6.98 -7.84 9.70
C HIS A 69 -5.60 -8.51 9.79
N VAL A 70 -4.64 -7.87 10.47
CA VAL A 70 -3.31 -8.44 10.65
C VAL A 70 -3.34 -9.67 11.55
N ARG A 71 -4.14 -9.68 12.61
CA ARG A 71 -4.33 -10.88 13.44
C ARG A 71 -5.00 -12.03 12.68
N GLU A 72 -5.96 -11.72 11.82
CA GLU A 72 -6.69 -12.73 11.05
C GLU A 72 -5.83 -13.36 9.94
N ASN A 73 -5.14 -12.53 9.15
CA ASN A 73 -4.46 -13.00 7.95
C ASN A 73 -3.10 -12.36 7.68
N GLY A 74 -2.72 -11.35 8.45
CA GLY A 74 -1.45 -10.66 8.38
C GLY A 74 -1.19 -9.88 7.08
N ARG A 75 -2.14 -9.78 6.15
CA ARG A 75 -1.95 -9.00 4.92
C ARG A 75 -1.97 -7.51 5.22
N VAL A 76 -0.85 -6.84 4.95
CA VAL A 76 -0.74 -5.40 5.11
C VAL A 76 0.17 -4.81 4.04
N THR A 77 -0.16 -3.61 3.58
CA THR A 77 0.68 -2.83 2.67
C THR A 77 0.95 -1.47 3.28
N ILE A 78 2.22 -1.09 3.30
CA ILE A 78 2.64 0.27 3.67
C ILE A 78 2.92 1.04 2.37
N MET A 79 2.36 2.23 2.24
CA MET A 79 2.61 3.11 1.11
C MET A 79 3.15 4.46 1.58
N PHE A 80 4.18 4.93 0.91
CA PHE A 80 4.70 6.29 1.00
C PHE A 80 4.51 7.00 -0.33
N CYS A 81 4.22 8.30 -0.32
CA CYS A 81 4.19 9.11 -1.53
C CYS A 81 4.83 10.47 -1.29
N SER A 82 5.51 10.97 -2.32
CA SER A 82 6.10 12.31 -2.31
C SER A 82 5.08 13.36 -2.70
N PHE A 83 4.98 14.39 -1.87
CA PHE A 83 4.34 15.67 -2.18
C PHE A 83 5.35 16.73 -2.65
N ASP A 84 6.61 16.33 -2.88
CA ASP A 84 7.70 17.20 -3.28
C ASP A 84 7.96 17.16 -4.79
N ALA A 85 8.89 18.00 -5.25
CA ALA A 85 9.27 18.14 -6.66
C ALA A 85 9.52 16.79 -7.36
N ALA A 86 10.20 15.83 -6.70
CA ALA A 86 10.45 14.50 -7.23
C ALA A 86 9.28 13.53 -6.94
N PRO A 87 8.47 13.15 -7.94
CA PRO A 87 7.31 12.29 -7.73
C PRO A 87 7.74 10.83 -7.56
N LEU A 88 7.40 10.24 -6.43
CA LEU A 88 7.65 8.83 -6.17
C LEU A 88 6.55 8.28 -5.26
N ILE A 89 6.11 7.06 -5.55
CA ILE A 89 5.29 6.25 -4.67
C ILE A 89 6.06 4.98 -4.38
N LEU A 90 6.24 4.66 -3.11
CA LEU A 90 6.86 3.43 -2.62
C LEU A 90 5.81 2.59 -1.91
N ARG A 91 5.78 1.29 -2.19
CA ARG A 91 4.96 0.31 -1.48
C ARG A 91 5.84 -0.78 -0.91
N TRP A 92 5.57 -1.14 0.34
CA TRP A 92 6.05 -2.35 0.97
C TRP A 92 4.87 -3.30 1.11
N PHE A 93 4.97 -4.46 0.48
CA PHE A 93 4.03 -5.55 0.66
C PHE A 93 4.56 -6.45 1.76
N CYS A 94 3.77 -6.60 2.83
CA CYS A 94 4.25 -7.22 4.06
C CYS A 94 3.32 -8.33 4.55
N GLN A 95 3.92 -9.26 5.28
CA GLN A 95 3.22 -10.06 6.27
C GLN A 95 3.37 -9.35 7.63
N GLY A 96 2.25 -9.01 8.26
CA GLY A 96 2.20 -8.30 9.53
C GLY A 96 2.03 -9.25 10.72
N SER A 97 2.47 -8.80 11.88
CA SER A 97 2.11 -9.36 13.19
C SER A 97 1.84 -8.22 14.19
N VAL A 98 1.02 -8.50 15.21
CA VAL A 98 0.64 -7.53 16.23
C VAL A 98 1.28 -7.93 17.56
N ILE A 99 1.96 -6.99 18.20
CA ILE A 99 2.51 -7.13 19.54
C ILE A 99 1.82 -6.07 20.41
N GLU A 100 0.96 -6.47 21.33
CA GLU A 100 0.25 -5.52 22.19
C GLU A 100 1.11 -4.99 23.35
N TRP A 101 0.74 -3.83 23.88
CA TRP A 101 1.49 -3.11 24.91
C TRP A 101 1.78 -3.94 26.17
N HIS A 102 0.92 -4.91 26.50
CA HIS A 102 1.03 -5.76 27.69
C HIS A 102 1.92 -6.98 27.47
N GLU A 103 2.30 -7.27 26.22
CA GLU A 103 3.12 -8.42 25.88
C GLU A 103 4.59 -8.16 26.19
N PRO A 104 5.35 -9.14 26.72
CA PRO A 104 6.78 -8.96 27.02
C PRO A 104 7.62 -8.58 25.80
N GLU A 105 7.20 -9.01 24.60
CA GLU A 105 7.90 -8.70 23.35
C GLU A 105 7.81 -7.21 22.99
N PHE A 106 6.80 -6.48 23.50
CA PHE A 106 6.59 -5.07 23.18
C PHE A 106 7.80 -4.22 23.53
N SER A 107 8.28 -4.31 24.77
CA SER A 107 9.43 -3.54 25.24
C SER A 107 10.71 -3.90 24.48
N ARG A 108 10.89 -5.18 24.12
CA ARG A 108 12.05 -5.65 23.34
C ARG A 108 12.00 -5.10 21.91
N CYS A 109 10.83 -5.14 21.28
CA CYS A 109 10.64 -4.61 19.94
C CYS A 109 10.86 -3.10 19.92
N LEU A 110 10.25 -2.38 20.88
CA LEU A 110 10.41 -0.94 21.01
C LEU A 110 11.89 -0.53 21.20
N ALA A 111 12.65 -1.28 22.01
CA ALA A 111 14.09 -1.04 22.17
C ALA A 111 14.87 -1.20 20.85
N ARG A 112 14.51 -2.19 20.02
CA ARG A 112 15.11 -2.36 18.67
C ARG A 112 14.77 -1.20 17.73
N MET A 113 13.60 -0.57 17.90
CA MET A 113 13.19 0.57 17.08
C MET A 113 14.03 1.84 17.34
N GLY A 114 14.72 1.91 18.49
CA GLY A 114 15.67 2.97 18.85
C GLY A 114 15.21 3.88 19.99
N ALA A 115 16.17 4.53 20.65
CA ALA A 115 15.90 5.47 21.74
C ALA A 115 15.08 6.67 21.23
N GLY A 116 13.92 6.92 21.85
CA GLY A 116 12.97 7.96 21.42
C GLY A 116 11.74 7.43 20.65
N LYS A 117 11.72 6.14 20.30
CA LYS A 117 10.51 5.45 19.86
C LYS A 117 9.71 5.03 21.09
N GLY A 118 8.43 5.39 21.11
CA GLY A 118 7.58 5.24 22.29
C GLY A 118 6.69 6.46 22.41
N VAL A 119 5.44 6.30 22.03
CA VAL A 119 4.48 7.40 22.01
C VAL A 119 3.50 7.22 23.16
N VAL A 120 3.21 8.31 23.88
CA VAL A 120 2.14 8.32 24.87
C VAL A 120 0.86 7.81 24.20
N GLY A 121 0.25 6.77 24.78
CA GLY A 121 -0.93 6.13 24.21
C GLY A 121 -0.65 5.04 23.17
N ALA A 122 0.59 4.55 23.02
CA ALA A 122 0.87 3.34 22.25
C ALA A 122 0.09 2.13 22.80
N ARG A 123 -0.64 1.42 21.92
CA ARG A 123 -1.43 0.24 22.28
C ARG A 123 -0.91 -1.05 21.68
N ALA A 124 -0.19 -0.97 20.56
CA ALA A 124 0.45 -2.11 19.92
C ALA A 124 1.64 -1.67 19.06
N ILE A 125 2.50 -2.61 18.70
CA ILE A 125 3.46 -2.50 17.61
C ILE A 125 2.99 -3.42 16.50
N ILE A 126 2.94 -2.89 15.28
CA ILE A 126 2.72 -3.68 14.08
C ILE A 126 4.08 -3.97 13.48
N ARG A 127 4.53 -5.21 13.62
CA ARG A 127 5.77 -5.72 13.03
C ARG A 127 5.49 -6.17 11.60
N LEU A 128 6.39 -5.84 10.70
CA LEU A 128 6.23 -6.00 9.26
C LEU A 128 7.41 -6.80 8.69
N ASP A 129 7.11 -7.93 8.09
CA ASP A 129 8.04 -8.69 7.27
C ASP A 129 7.77 -8.39 5.78
N ILE A 130 8.69 -7.67 5.14
CA ILE A 130 8.51 -7.12 3.80
C ILE A 130 9.00 -8.14 2.77
N PHE A 131 8.06 -8.81 2.09
CA PHE A 131 8.43 -9.81 1.08
C PHE A 131 8.58 -9.21 -0.32
N LYS A 132 8.09 -7.99 -0.56
CA LYS A 132 8.24 -7.30 -1.84
C LYS A 132 8.14 -5.80 -1.72
N VAL A 133 8.93 -5.10 -2.52
CA VAL A 133 8.93 -3.65 -2.64
C VAL A 133 8.55 -3.24 -4.05
N GLN A 134 7.72 -2.21 -4.18
CA GLN A 134 7.37 -1.62 -5.47
C GLN A 134 7.56 -0.11 -5.43
N THR A 135 8.24 0.42 -6.43
CA THR A 135 8.16 1.85 -6.75
C THR A 135 7.25 2.07 -7.94
N SER A 136 6.52 3.18 -7.94
CA SER A 136 5.76 3.64 -9.09
C SER A 136 5.86 5.15 -9.23
N CYS A 137 5.60 5.65 -10.44
CA CYS A 137 5.75 7.06 -10.72
C CYS A 137 4.58 7.86 -10.12
N GLY A 138 4.87 8.87 -9.30
CA GLY A 138 3.87 9.74 -8.68
C GLY A 138 3.43 10.92 -9.56
N TYR A 139 3.48 10.81 -10.90
CA TYR A 139 3.24 11.96 -11.80
C TYR A 139 1.86 12.61 -11.69
N ALA A 140 0.89 11.91 -11.09
CA ALA A 140 -0.44 12.45 -10.77
C ALA A 140 -0.59 12.91 -9.31
N VAL A 141 0.32 12.54 -8.41
CA VAL A 141 0.28 12.95 -7.00
C VAL A 141 0.55 14.46 -6.97
N PRO A 142 -0.25 15.28 -6.27
CA PRO A 142 -0.04 16.71 -6.23
C PRO A 142 1.27 17.10 -5.53
N LEU A 143 1.67 18.35 -5.72
CA LEU A 143 2.72 19.00 -4.94
C LEU A 143 2.07 19.72 -3.75
N LEU A 144 2.69 19.64 -2.57
CA LEU A 144 2.34 20.56 -1.49
C LEU A 144 3.03 21.90 -1.76
N ALA A 145 2.25 22.97 -1.88
CA ALA A 145 2.75 24.32 -2.13
C ALA A 145 2.16 25.32 -1.13
N LEU A 146 2.85 26.42 -0.88
CA LEU A 146 2.35 27.54 -0.09
C LEU A 146 1.76 28.58 -1.05
N THR A 147 0.58 29.09 -0.74
CA THR A 147 0.01 30.27 -1.40
C THR A 147 -0.11 31.41 -0.40
N THR A 148 0.09 32.64 -0.87
CA THR A 148 -0.14 33.88 -0.11
C THR A 148 -1.44 34.57 -0.53
N GLU A 149 -2.30 33.89 -1.30
CA GLU A 149 -3.57 34.45 -1.75
C GLU A 149 -4.58 34.51 -0.58
N ASP A 150 -4.61 35.67 0.08
CA ASP A 150 -5.68 36.09 0.96
C ASP A 150 -6.68 36.95 0.16
N GLY A 151 -7.79 36.34 -0.28
CA GLY A 151 -8.97 37.05 -0.78
C GLY A 151 -9.75 37.80 0.31
N SER A 152 -9.16 38.05 1.47
CA SER A 152 -9.67 38.96 2.49
C SER A 152 -8.51 39.47 3.31
N SER A 153 -7.95 40.59 2.86
CA SER A 153 -7.41 41.58 3.78
C SER A 153 -8.53 41.95 4.76
N ASN A 154 -8.66 41.23 5.88
CA ASN A 154 -9.30 41.82 7.04
C ASN A 154 -8.46 43.05 7.36
N GLY A 155 -9.06 44.24 7.36
CA GLY A 155 -8.39 45.55 7.45
C GLY A 155 -7.57 45.83 8.73
N ASN A 156 -7.15 44.80 9.47
CA ASN A 156 -6.10 44.86 10.47
C ASN A 156 -4.79 44.48 9.78
N GLY A 157 -3.78 45.35 9.82
CA GLY A 157 -2.50 45.23 9.10
C GLY A 157 -1.58 44.07 9.50
N ASP A 158 -2.13 42.86 9.63
CA ASP A 158 -1.38 41.62 9.76
C ASP A 158 -0.87 41.17 8.38
N GLU A 159 0.41 40.78 8.30
CA GLU A 159 0.98 40.22 7.07
C GLU A 159 0.23 38.94 6.64
N PRO A 160 -0.01 38.75 5.33
CA PRO A 160 -0.72 37.58 4.82
C PRO A 160 0.04 36.29 5.17
N LYS A 161 -0.62 35.39 5.91
CA LYS A 161 -0.01 34.13 6.35
C LYS A 161 -0.05 33.10 5.22
N PRO A 162 1.08 32.45 4.88
CA PRO A 162 1.10 31.44 3.82
C PRO A 162 0.21 30.25 4.18
N LYS A 163 -0.67 29.87 3.25
CA LYS A 163 -1.60 28.73 3.38
C LYS A 163 -1.12 27.54 2.53
N PRO A 164 -1.03 26.32 3.10
CA PRO A 164 -0.70 25.14 2.32
C PRO A 164 -1.86 24.75 1.39
N HIS A 165 -1.54 24.38 0.15
CA HIS A 165 -2.48 23.86 -0.84
C HIS A 165 -1.84 22.78 -1.71
N LEU A 166 -2.65 21.95 -2.35
CA LEU A 166 -2.19 20.91 -3.26
C LEU A 166 -2.21 21.41 -4.71
N LYS A 167 -1.04 21.56 -5.31
CA LYS A 167 -0.86 21.99 -6.70
C LYS A 167 -0.76 20.78 -7.64
N THR A 168 -1.64 20.72 -8.63
CA THR A 168 -1.67 19.63 -9.62
C THR A 168 -0.42 19.61 -10.50
N ARG A 169 0.08 18.41 -10.80
CA ARG A 169 1.18 18.20 -11.77
C ARG A 169 0.63 17.97 -13.18
N ARG A 170 1.21 18.65 -14.18
CA ARG A 170 0.92 18.39 -15.61
C ARG A 170 1.77 17.26 -16.20
N THR A 171 2.70 16.70 -15.44
CA THR A 171 3.68 15.70 -15.90
C THR A 171 3.02 14.46 -16.49
N LEU A 172 1.98 13.93 -15.83
CA LEU A 172 1.27 12.75 -16.36
C LEU A 172 0.54 13.07 -17.67
N GLN A 173 -0.19 14.18 -17.72
CA GLN A 173 -0.93 14.62 -18.92
C GLN A 173 0.01 14.78 -20.12
N ASN A 174 1.16 15.45 -19.92
CA ASN A 174 2.16 15.64 -20.96
C ASN A 174 2.75 14.29 -21.43
N SER A 175 3.04 13.38 -20.50
CA SER A 175 3.56 12.05 -20.83
C SER A 175 2.56 11.19 -21.61
N ILE A 176 1.27 11.25 -21.25
CA ILE A 176 0.21 10.50 -21.95
C ILE A 176 0.02 11.10 -23.34
N ARG A 177 -0.05 12.42 -23.46
CA ARG A 177 -0.19 13.12 -24.74
C ARG A 177 0.92 12.74 -25.72
N LYS A 178 2.17 12.77 -25.27
CA LYS A 178 3.32 12.35 -26.08
C LYS A 178 3.20 10.90 -26.57
N LYS A 179 2.74 9.98 -25.69
CA LYS A 179 2.52 8.58 -26.07
C LYS A 179 1.37 8.41 -27.07
N ALA A 180 0.32 9.21 -26.95
CA ALA A 180 -0.80 9.23 -27.87
C ALA A 180 -0.36 9.71 -29.27
N GLU A 181 0.36 10.82 -29.33
CA GLU A 181 0.92 11.39 -30.56
C GLU A 181 1.87 10.40 -31.27
N GLN A 182 2.57 9.55 -30.51
CA GLN A 182 3.45 8.50 -31.04
C GLN A 182 2.73 7.19 -31.40
N GLY A 183 1.41 7.08 -31.21
CA GLY A 183 0.66 5.85 -31.44
C GLY A 183 1.01 4.69 -30.50
N GLN A 184 1.66 4.96 -29.36
CA GLN A 184 2.23 3.94 -28.46
C GLN A 184 1.31 3.53 -27.30
N LEU A 185 0.11 4.12 -27.19
CA LEU A 185 -0.78 3.88 -26.04
C LEU A 185 -1.24 2.43 -25.94
N GLN A 186 -1.66 1.84 -27.06
CA GLN A 186 -2.15 0.45 -27.06
C GLN A 186 -1.05 -0.53 -26.63
N ALA A 187 0.13 -0.42 -27.25
CA ALA A 187 1.30 -1.23 -26.87
C ALA A 187 1.69 -1.05 -25.39
N TYR A 188 1.56 0.17 -24.87
CA TYR A 188 1.82 0.46 -23.45
C TYR A 188 0.79 -0.23 -22.53
N HIS A 189 -0.50 -0.19 -22.86
CA HIS A 189 -1.53 -0.90 -22.09
C HIS A 189 -1.32 -2.42 -22.13
N GLU A 190 -0.98 -2.97 -23.29
CA GLU A 190 -0.65 -4.39 -23.45
C GLU A 190 0.53 -4.80 -22.56
N GLN A 191 1.58 -3.99 -22.52
CA GLN A 191 2.75 -4.31 -21.70
C GLN A 191 2.46 -4.23 -20.19
N TRP A 192 1.68 -3.24 -19.73
CA TRP A 192 1.64 -2.89 -18.30
C TRP A 192 0.27 -3.06 -17.62
N ASN A 193 -0.80 -3.31 -18.37
CA ASN A 193 -2.17 -3.35 -17.84
C ASN A 193 -2.91 -4.66 -18.15
N GLN A 194 -2.23 -5.68 -18.67
CA GLN A 194 -2.83 -6.98 -18.95
C GLN A 194 -3.13 -7.79 -17.69
N LYS A 195 -2.32 -7.66 -16.63
CA LYS A 195 -2.46 -8.45 -15.40
C LYS A 195 -2.06 -7.64 -14.15
N SER A 196 -2.64 -7.99 -13.00
CA SER A 196 -2.21 -7.52 -11.69
C SER A 196 -0.91 -8.22 -11.24
N LEU A 197 -0.35 -7.77 -10.11
CA LEU A 197 0.81 -8.41 -9.48
C LEU A 197 0.54 -9.87 -9.11
N ASP A 198 -0.70 -10.18 -8.71
CA ASP A 198 -1.16 -11.54 -8.36
C ASP A 198 -1.60 -12.35 -9.59
N GLY A 199 -1.37 -11.82 -10.79
CA GLY A 199 -1.72 -12.47 -12.05
C GLY A 199 -3.22 -12.51 -12.34
N LEU A 200 -4.01 -11.63 -11.72
CA LEU A 200 -5.42 -11.43 -12.09
C LEU A 200 -5.48 -10.67 -13.43
N PRO A 201 -6.43 -10.97 -14.33
CA PRO A 201 -6.61 -10.20 -15.56
C PRO A 201 -6.88 -8.72 -15.30
N GLY A 202 -6.21 -7.85 -16.06
CA GLY A 202 -6.38 -6.40 -16.04
C GLY A 202 -7.31 -5.89 -17.14
N LEU A 203 -6.91 -4.82 -17.82
CA LEU A 203 -7.71 -4.18 -18.88
C LEU A 203 -8.02 -5.16 -20.02
N GLN A 204 -9.30 -5.29 -20.38
CA GLN A 204 -9.75 -6.18 -21.46
C GLN A 204 -9.21 -5.76 -22.83
N SER A 205 -9.18 -4.44 -23.09
CA SER A 205 -8.61 -3.87 -24.32
C SER A 205 -7.12 -4.11 -24.46
N ALA A 206 -6.42 -4.42 -23.36
CA ALA A 206 -5.01 -4.78 -23.37
C ALA A 206 -4.80 -6.29 -23.61
N GLN A 207 -5.83 -7.13 -23.49
CA GLN A 207 -5.74 -8.59 -23.62
C GLN A 207 -5.98 -9.07 -25.07
N THR A 208 -6.62 -8.24 -25.90
CA THR A 208 -7.27 -8.65 -27.16
C THR A 208 -6.35 -8.96 -28.34
N HIS A 209 -5.06 -8.60 -28.32
CA HIS A 209 -4.22 -8.74 -29.52
C HIS A 209 -3.32 -9.99 -29.56
N LYS A 210 -3.17 -10.71 -28.44
CA LYS A 210 -2.28 -11.89 -28.35
C LYS A 210 -2.94 -13.19 -27.88
N SER A 211 -4.17 -13.14 -27.34
CA SER A 211 -4.82 -14.34 -26.81
C SER A 211 -6.09 -14.69 -27.58
N ASN A 212 -6.14 -15.93 -28.07
CA ASN A 212 -7.36 -16.61 -28.53
C ASN A 212 -8.48 -16.41 -27.51
N THR A 213 -9.71 -16.08 -27.93
CA THR A 213 -10.87 -15.81 -27.07
C THR A 213 -11.10 -16.91 -26.00
N LYS A 214 -10.73 -18.16 -26.32
CA LYS A 214 -10.75 -19.29 -25.38
C LYS A 214 -9.81 -19.11 -24.17
N LEU A 215 -8.63 -18.50 -24.33
CA LEU A 215 -7.69 -18.23 -23.23
C LEU A 215 -8.22 -17.20 -22.24
N ILE A 216 -8.95 -16.19 -22.72
CA ILE A 216 -9.56 -15.17 -21.85
C ILE A 216 -10.64 -15.81 -20.97
N TRP A 217 -11.47 -16.67 -21.56
CA TRP A 217 -12.49 -17.43 -20.82
C TRP A 217 -11.87 -18.36 -19.77
N LEU A 218 -10.80 -19.07 -20.11
CA LEU A 218 -10.07 -19.92 -19.16
C LEU A 218 -9.45 -19.11 -18.02
N GLY A 219 -8.88 -17.93 -18.31
CA GLY A 219 -8.36 -17.03 -17.29
C GLY A 219 -9.45 -16.60 -16.30
N ARG A 220 -10.62 -16.18 -16.82
CA ARG A 220 -11.78 -15.80 -16.00
C ARG A 220 -12.30 -16.95 -15.15
N LEU A 221 -12.35 -18.16 -15.71
CA LEU A 221 -12.72 -19.35 -14.94
C LEU A 221 -11.72 -19.60 -13.80
N GLY A 222 -10.42 -19.44 -14.07
CA GLY A 222 -9.37 -19.50 -13.06
C GLY A 222 -9.53 -18.45 -11.96
N ASP A 223 -9.99 -17.23 -12.28
CA ASP A 223 -10.27 -16.20 -11.29
C ASP A 223 -11.47 -16.54 -10.41
N VAL A 224 -12.55 -17.06 -11.01
CA VAL A 224 -13.72 -17.54 -10.27
C VAL A 224 -13.32 -18.65 -9.30
N ILE A 225 -12.52 -19.62 -9.76
CA ILE A 225 -11.98 -20.70 -8.94
C ILE A 225 -11.13 -20.13 -7.79
N ARG A 226 -10.22 -19.17 -8.08
CA ARG A 226 -9.40 -18.51 -7.05
C ARG A 226 -10.26 -17.79 -6.01
N GLY A 227 -11.31 -17.09 -6.43
CA GLY A 227 -12.25 -16.40 -5.55
C GLY A 227 -13.06 -17.35 -4.65
N HIS A 228 -13.29 -18.59 -5.10
CA HIS A 228 -14.05 -19.60 -4.35
C HIS A 228 -13.16 -20.68 -3.74
N ARG A 229 -11.84 -20.50 -3.73
CA ARG A 229 -10.88 -21.53 -3.29
C ARG A 229 -11.20 -22.07 -1.90
N GLY A 230 -11.53 -21.20 -0.94
CA GLY A 230 -11.91 -21.63 0.41
C GLY A 230 -13.17 -22.50 0.44
N ILE A 231 -14.18 -22.18 -0.38
CA ILE A 231 -15.41 -23.00 -0.50
C ILE A 231 -15.07 -24.36 -1.12
N ILE A 232 -14.23 -24.36 -2.16
CA ILE A 232 -13.80 -25.60 -2.83
C ILE A 232 -13.01 -26.49 -1.85
N GLU A 233 -12.07 -25.92 -1.09
CA GLU A 233 -11.30 -26.65 -0.06
C GLU A 233 -12.22 -27.23 1.02
N MET A 234 -13.23 -26.47 1.49
CA MET A 234 -14.22 -26.98 2.44
C MET A 234 -15.07 -28.12 1.87
N ILE A 235 -15.51 -28.04 0.61
CA ILE A 235 -16.23 -29.12 -0.07
C ILE A 235 -15.35 -30.37 -0.17
N VAL A 236 -14.09 -30.22 -0.60
CA VAL A 236 -13.14 -31.32 -0.70
C VAL A 236 -12.88 -31.97 0.66
N LEU A 237 -12.70 -31.17 1.71
CA LEU A 237 -12.52 -31.68 3.07
C LEU A 237 -13.77 -32.42 3.57
N GLY A 238 -14.97 -31.87 3.32
CA GLY A 238 -16.23 -32.51 3.68
C GLY A 238 -16.43 -33.85 2.96
N LEU A 239 -16.12 -33.93 1.67
CA LEU A 239 -16.17 -35.17 0.90
C LEU A 239 -15.14 -36.20 1.41
N ALA A 240 -13.93 -35.75 1.76
CA ALA A 240 -12.89 -36.62 2.31
C ALA A 240 -13.29 -37.20 3.68
N VAL A 241 -13.91 -36.40 4.55
CA VAL A 241 -14.44 -36.85 5.84
C VAL A 241 -15.58 -37.86 5.63
N LEU A 242 -16.53 -37.58 4.74
CA LEU A 242 -17.61 -38.51 4.41
C LEU A 242 -17.08 -39.84 3.87
N TRP A 243 -16.09 -39.80 2.98
CA TRP A 243 -15.43 -41.00 2.45
C TRP A 243 -14.75 -41.80 3.56
N GLY A 244 -13.99 -41.14 4.44
CA GLY A 244 -13.26 -41.79 5.54
C GLY A 244 -14.16 -42.38 6.65
N VAL A 245 -15.40 -41.94 6.77
CA VAL A 245 -16.39 -42.53 7.69
C VAL A 245 -17.14 -43.72 7.06
N MET A 246 -17.19 -43.78 5.72
CA MET A 246 -17.88 -44.84 4.97
C MET A 246 -16.99 -46.03 4.59
N CYS A 247 -15.67 -45.92 4.75
CA CYS A 247 -14.68 -46.98 4.53
C CYS A 247 -14.15 -47.50 5.87
#